data_AF-A0A1G2KZR9-F1
#
_entry.id   AF-A0A1G2KZR9-F1
#
_cell.length_a   1.000
_cell.length_b   1.000
_cell.length_c   1.000
_cell.angle_alpha   90.00
_cell.angle_beta   90.00
_cell.angle_gamma   90.00
#
_symmetry.space_group_name_H-M   'P 1'
#
loop_
_entity.id
_entity.type
_entity.pdbx_description
1 polymer ?
#
loop_
_entity_poly.entity_id
_entity_poly.type
_entity_poly.pdbx_seq_one_letter_code
_entity_poly.pdbx_strand_id
1 'polypeptide(L)'
;MGHAYAGPQRSKKPHHYEWEIGWSSARENHPHLFFALVNLKRFQELPDVFIIPSKVIFKYFKGGDSKTWVRARYHPSVGKAGKYKNKFGILEKTLT
;
A
#
# COMPACT_ATOMS: atom_id res chain seq x y z
N MET A 1 3.01 -20.40 15.44
CA MET A 1 3.24 -21.58 14.58
C MET A 1 2.49 -21.42 13.28
N GLY A 2 3.12 -21.73 12.15
CA GLY A 2 2.54 -21.65 10.81
C GLY A 2 3.61 -21.41 9.75
N HIS A 3 4.52 -22.38 9.58
CA HIS A 3 5.47 -22.40 8.47
C HIS A 3 4.73 -22.80 7.19
N ALA A 4 4.95 -22.07 6.09
CA ALA A 4 4.61 -22.52 4.75
C ALA A 4 5.92 -22.81 4.00
N TYR A 5 6.19 -24.08 3.75
CA TYR A 5 7.25 -24.54 2.87
C TYR A 5 6.93 -24.12 1.44
N ALA A 6 7.76 -23.25 0.85
CA ALA A 6 7.71 -22.95 -0.57
C ALA A 6 8.70 -23.86 -1.30
N GLY A 7 8.20 -24.68 -2.24
CA GLY A 7 9.03 -25.38 -3.22
C GLY A 7 9.82 -24.40 -4.11
N PRO A 8 10.69 -24.91 -5.01
CA PRO A 8 11.72 -24.11 -5.66
C PRO A 8 11.11 -23.03 -6.57
N GLN A 9 11.16 -21.79 -6.09
CA GLN A 9 10.52 -20.63 -6.69
C GLN A 9 11.39 -20.08 -7.83
N ARG A 10 11.24 -20.63 -9.03
CA ARG A 10 11.74 -20.00 -10.27
C ARG A 10 11.11 -18.60 -10.41
N SER A 11 11.91 -17.55 -10.18
CA SER A 11 11.81 -16.19 -10.76
C SER A 11 10.43 -15.53 -10.94
N LYS A 12 9.44 -15.77 -10.06
CA LYS A 12 8.17 -15.03 -10.09
C LYS A 12 8.40 -13.59 -9.60
N LYS A 13 8.43 -12.63 -10.53
CA LYS A 13 8.40 -11.20 -10.18
C LYS A 13 7.06 -10.90 -9.47
N PRO A 14 7.06 -10.18 -8.35
CA PRO A 14 5.81 -9.81 -7.69
C PRO A 14 4.97 -8.95 -8.63
N HIS A 15 3.71 -9.35 -8.83
CA HIS A 15 2.75 -8.60 -9.65
C HIS A 15 2.01 -7.53 -8.85
N HIS A 16 1.96 -7.70 -7.52
CA HIS A 16 1.23 -6.86 -6.60
C HIS A 16 2.04 -6.60 -5.33
N TYR A 17 1.73 -5.49 -4.68
CA TYR A 17 2.12 -5.24 -3.30
C TYR A 17 0.94 -5.51 -2.38
N GLU A 18 1.20 -5.66 -1.09
CA GLU A 18 0.17 -5.87 -0.08
C GLU A 18 0.53 -5.11 1.20
N TRP A 19 -0.44 -4.33 1.71
CA TRP A 19 -0.33 -3.66 3.00
C TRP A 19 -1.66 -3.74 3.76
N GLU A 20 -1.57 -3.85 5.08
CA GLU A 20 -2.72 -3.75 5.97
C GLU A 20 -2.91 -2.29 6.40
N ILE A 21 -4.09 -1.73 6.16
CA ILE A 21 -4.38 -0.30 6.39
C ILE A 21 -5.18 -0.07 7.68
N GLY A 22 -6.02 -1.04 8.06
CA GLY A 22 -7.04 -0.89 9.09
C GLY A 22 -8.30 -0.19 8.57
N TRP A 23 -9.47 -0.65 9.03
CA TRP A 23 -10.75 -0.17 8.51
C TRP A 23 -11.04 1.29 8.82
N SER A 24 -10.65 1.77 10.01
CA SER A 24 -10.84 3.18 10.38
C SER A 24 -10.07 4.09 9.42
N SER A 25 -8.76 3.87 9.27
CA SER A 25 -7.92 4.64 8.35
C SER A 25 -8.37 4.53 6.89
N ALA A 26 -8.81 3.35 6.46
CA ALA A 26 -9.27 3.11 5.09
C ALA A 26 -10.49 3.96 4.69
N ARG A 27 -11.28 4.43 5.66
CA ARG A 27 -12.48 5.26 5.44
C ARG A 27 -12.19 6.76 5.43
N GLU A 28 -10.99 7.17 5.83
CA GLU A 28 -10.60 8.57 5.84
C GLU A 28 -10.30 9.06 4.42
N ASN A 29 -10.94 10.17 4.02
CA ASN A 29 -10.74 10.81 2.72
C ASN A 29 -10.61 12.32 2.91
N HIS A 30 -9.37 12.76 3.16
CA HIS A 30 -9.04 14.15 3.43
C HIS A 30 -7.90 14.62 2.53
N PRO A 31 -7.99 15.82 1.89
CA PRO A 31 -6.97 16.29 0.96
C PRO A 31 -5.57 16.42 1.56
N HIS A 32 -5.48 16.66 2.87
CA HIS A 32 -4.20 16.78 3.60
C HIS A 32 -3.76 15.47 4.30
N LEU A 33 -4.47 14.36 4.06
CA LEU A 33 -4.10 13.06 4.62
C LEU A 33 -3.43 12.18 3.56
N PHE A 34 -2.26 11.64 3.91
CA PHE A 34 -1.47 10.74 3.10
C PHE A 34 -1.08 9.50 3.89
N PHE A 35 -0.91 8.39 3.19
CA PHE A 35 -0.35 7.15 3.72
C PHE A 35 1.09 7.00 3.25
N ALA A 36 1.99 6.68 4.17
CA ALA A 36 3.34 6.25 3.87
C ALA A 36 3.40 4.72 4.00
N LEU A 37 3.32 4.01 2.87
CA LEU A 37 3.46 2.55 2.86
C LEU A 37 4.91 2.19 2.57
N VAL A 38 5.50 1.32 3.37
CA VAL A 38 6.93 1.04 3.30
C VAL A 38 7.15 -0.39 2.81
N ASN A 39 8.03 -0.55 1.82
CA ASN A 39 8.61 -1.84 1.48
C ASN A 39 10.06 -1.85 1.97
N LEU A 40 10.33 -2.62 3.02
CA LEU A 40 11.65 -2.74 3.65
C LEU A 40 12.65 -3.54 2.81
N LYS A 41 12.20 -4.21 1.74
CA LYS A 41 13.07 -4.98 0.82
C LYS A 41 14.02 -5.93 1.55
N ARG A 42 13.53 -6.54 2.63
CA ARG A 42 14.31 -7.44 3.50
C ARG A 42 15.60 -6.81 4.02
N PHE A 43 15.63 -5.49 4.19
CA PHE A 43 16.77 -4.73 4.72
C PHE A 43 18.07 -4.85 3.89
N GLN A 44 17.96 -5.22 2.61
CA GLN A 44 19.12 -5.35 1.71
C GLN A 44 19.53 -4.03 1.07
N GLU A 45 18.61 -3.07 0.97
CA GLU A 45 18.84 -1.74 0.42
C GLU A 45 17.87 -0.74 1.07
N LEU A 46 18.01 0.55 0.71
CA LEU A 46 17.08 1.58 1.19
C LEU A 46 15.62 1.21 0.84
N PRO A 47 14.69 1.39 1.80
CA PRO A 47 13.31 1.02 1.61
C PRO A 47 12.66 1.87 0.52
N ASP A 48 11.68 1.29 -0.16
CA ASP A 48 10.77 2.10 -0.97
C ASP A 48 9.66 2.63 -0.07
N VAL A 49 9.44 3.94 -0.12
CA VAL A 49 8.32 4.60 0.55
C VAL A 49 7.31 5.03 -0.49
N PHE A 50 6.09 4.54 -0.38
CA PHE A 50 4.99 4.88 -1.26
C PHE A 50 4.14 5.96 -0.57
N ILE A 51 4.15 7.17 -1.13
CA ILE A 51 3.37 8.30 -0.61
C ILE A 51 2.03 8.33 -1.34
N ILE A 52 0.99 7.82 -0.68
CA ILE A 52 -0.32 7.58 -1.30
C ILE A 52 -1.35 8.55 -0.71
N PRO A 53 -2.00 9.40 -1.53
CA PRO A 53 -3.09 10.25 -1.07
C PRO A 53 -4.24 9.42 -0.48
N SER A 54 -4.84 9.87 0.62
CA SER A 54 -5.96 9.17 1.28
C SER A 54 -7.11 8.84 0.31
N LYS A 55 -7.42 9.75 -0.62
CA LYS A 55 -8.40 9.56 -1.69
C LYS A 55 -8.20 8.26 -2.51
N VAL A 56 -6.95 7.80 -2.67
CA VAL A 56 -6.64 6.57 -3.41
C VAL A 56 -7.01 5.34 -2.59
N ILE A 57 -6.63 5.34 -1.31
CA ILE A 57 -6.97 4.28 -0.36
C ILE A 57 -8.49 4.22 -0.16
N PHE A 58 -9.12 5.36 0.12
CA PHE A 58 -10.56 5.47 0.27
C PHE A 58 -11.33 4.90 -0.94
N LYS A 59 -10.92 5.28 -2.15
CA LYS A 59 -11.53 4.75 -3.39
C LYS A 59 -11.34 3.25 -3.56
N TYR A 60 -10.20 2.71 -3.12
CA TYR A 60 -9.94 1.27 -3.20
C TYR A 60 -10.89 0.46 -2.31
N PHE A 61 -11.18 0.98 -1.11
CA PHE A 61 -12.09 0.33 -0.16
C PHE A 61 -13.55 0.73 -0.32
N LYS A 62 -13.89 1.57 -1.32
CA LYS A 62 -15.26 1.99 -1.56
C LYS A 62 -16.14 0.78 -1.88
N GLY A 63 -17.18 0.56 -1.08
CA GLY A 63 -18.11 -0.57 -1.23
C GLY A 63 -17.73 -1.82 -0.42
N GLY A 64 -16.60 -1.81 0.28
CA GLY A 64 -16.24 -2.81 1.28
C GLY A 64 -16.30 -2.24 2.70
N ASP A 65 -16.56 -3.10 3.67
CA ASP A 65 -16.45 -2.79 5.09
C ASP A 65 -15.94 -3.99 5.90
N SER A 66 -15.82 -3.82 7.22
CA SER A 66 -15.40 -4.88 8.13
C SER A 66 -16.36 -6.06 8.23
N LYS A 67 -17.58 -5.95 7.69
CA LYS A 67 -18.57 -7.04 7.64
C LYS A 67 -18.44 -7.81 6.33
N THR A 68 -18.17 -7.14 5.21
CA THR A 68 -18.01 -7.79 3.90
C THR A 68 -16.60 -8.33 3.69
N TRP A 69 -15.59 -7.58 4.15
CA TRP A 69 -14.17 -7.87 3.95
C TRP A 69 -13.48 -7.96 5.31
N VAL A 70 -12.97 -9.15 5.64
CA VAL A 70 -12.37 -9.42 6.95
C VAL A 70 -11.21 -8.47 7.27
N ARG A 71 -10.45 -8.03 6.26
CA ARG A 71 -9.32 -7.13 6.43
C ARG A 71 -9.33 -5.99 5.42
N ALA A 72 -8.98 -4.79 5.88
CA ALA A 72 -8.67 -3.66 5.03
C ALA A 72 -7.28 -3.81 4.40
N ARG A 73 -7.14 -4.79 3.50
CA ARG A 73 -5.90 -5.11 2.80
C ARG A 73 -5.83 -4.38 1.47
N TYR A 74 -4.88 -3.46 1.36
CA TYR A 74 -4.61 -2.72 0.13
C TYR A 74 -3.65 -3.53 -0.73
N HIS A 75 -4.13 -3.99 -1.89
CA HIS A 75 -3.41 -4.91 -2.79
C HIS A 75 -3.30 -4.34 -4.21
N PRO A 76 -2.53 -3.26 -4.44
CA PRO A 76 -2.38 -2.69 -5.78
C PRO A 76 -1.38 -3.49 -6.62
N SER A 77 -1.58 -3.51 -7.94
CA SER A 77 -0.54 -3.95 -8.89
C SER A 77 0.71 -3.08 -8.76
N VAL A 78 1.89 -3.64 -9.05
CA VAL A 78 3.18 -2.91 -8.99
C VAL A 78 3.14 -1.63 -9.83
N GLY A 79 2.56 -1.66 -11.04
CA GLY A 79 2.44 -0.47 -11.89
C GLY A 79 1.60 0.64 -11.26
N LYS A 80 0.44 0.30 -10.67
CA LYS A 80 -0.42 1.27 -9.96
C LYS A 80 0.22 1.86 -8.72
N ALA A 81 1.04 1.09 -7.99
CA ALA A 81 1.77 1.58 -6.83
C ALA A 81 3.02 2.39 -7.23
N GLY A 82 3.68 2.01 -8.33
CA GLY A 82 4.94 2.58 -8.78
C GLY A 82 4.90 4.10 -9.01
N LYS A 83 3.76 4.66 -9.39
CA LYS A 83 3.58 6.12 -9.50
C LYS A 83 3.69 6.88 -8.18
N TYR A 84 3.64 6.22 -7.04
CA TYR A 84 3.77 6.81 -5.70
C TYR A 84 5.11 6.50 -5.04
N LYS A 85 5.92 5.62 -5.63
CA LYS A 85 7.19 5.15 -5.07
C LYS A 85 8.20 6.30 -5.00
N ASN A 86 8.67 6.59 -3.79
CA ASN A 86 9.63 7.63 -3.44
C ASN A 86 9.24 9.02 -3.99
N LYS A 87 7.94 9.29 -4.18
CA LYS A 87 7.42 10.55 -4.73
C LYS A 87 7.10 11.58 -3.65
N PHE A 88 8.10 11.94 -2.86
CA PHE A 88 7.94 12.91 -1.77
C PHE A 88 7.51 14.31 -2.25
N GLY A 89 7.84 14.70 -3.48
CA GLY A 89 7.41 15.99 -4.06
C GLY A 89 5.89 16.16 -4.20
N ILE A 90 5.08 15.11 -4.00
CA ILE A 90 3.61 15.26 -3.87
C ILE A 90 3.26 16.05 -2.59
N LEU A 91 4.01 15.85 -1.50
CA LEU A 91 3.81 16.56 -0.24
C LEU A 91 4.17 18.03 -0.39
N GLU A 92 5.32 18.32 -1.01
CA GLU A 92 5.78 19.69 -1.28
C GLU A 92 4.74 20.51 -2.03
N LYS A 93 4.16 19.94 -3.11
CA LYS A 93 3.09 20.58 -3.89
C LYS A 93 1.79 20.83 -3.11
N THR A 94 1.60 20.17 -1.97
CA THR A 94 0.40 20.35 -1.14
C THR A 94 0.61 21.46 -0.09
N LEU A 95 1.86 21.87 0.15
CA LEU A 95 2.22 22.94 1.07
C LEU A 95 2.25 24.33 0.41
N THR A 96 2.11 24.39 -0.92
CA THR A 96 2.13 25.60 -1.76
C THR A 96 0.78 25.83 -2.38
#